data_AF-A0A7D3VUT5-F1
#
_entry.id   AF-A0A7D3VUT5-F1
#
_cell.length_a   1.000
_cell.length_b   1.000
_cell.length_c   1.000
_cell.angle_alpha   90.00
_cell.angle_beta   90.00
_cell.angle_gamma   90.00
#
_symmetry.space_group_name_H-M   'P 1'
#
loop_
_entity.id
_entity.type
_entity.pdbx_description
1 polymer ?
#
loop_
_entity_poly.entity_id
_entity_poly.type
_entity_poly.pdbx_seq_one_letter_code
_entity_poly.pdbx_strand_id
1 'polypeptide(L)'
;MEKFGEALLQRHISKLEVAVLKSFQYLMRKSALVRDLRIDTEKFTITLIGPDDQELDPSRLSAGERQLLAVSLLWGLAKVAGNRLPSVIDTPLGRLDSRHREHLVDRYFPEASHQVLLLSTDEEIDEYLLSKLKPSIAHTYTLVHDDKTFTTSVETGYWWSGGAAHVA
;
A
#
# COMPACT_ATOMS: atom_id res chain seq x y z
N MET A 1 27.84 -19.23 -17.14
CA MET A 1 26.84 -18.17 -17.37
C MET A 1 25.51 -18.54 -16.68
N GLU A 2 24.90 -19.70 -16.95
CA GLU A 2 23.67 -20.16 -16.27
C GLU A 2 23.75 -20.18 -14.74
N LYS A 3 24.75 -20.85 -14.16
CA LYS A 3 24.93 -20.92 -12.68
C LYS A 3 25.04 -19.55 -12.00
N PHE A 4 25.53 -18.53 -12.73
CA PHE A 4 25.64 -17.17 -12.20
C PHE A 4 24.30 -16.45 -12.24
N GLY A 5 23.53 -16.62 -13.34
CA GLY A 5 22.18 -16.09 -13.46
C GLY A 5 21.23 -16.67 -12.40
N GLU A 6 21.28 -17.98 -12.17
CA GLU A 6 20.49 -18.66 -11.13
C GLU A 6 20.84 -18.13 -9.72
N ALA A 7 22.13 -18.04 -9.40
CA ALA A 7 22.58 -17.53 -8.10
C ALA A 7 22.16 -16.06 -7.88
N LEU A 8 22.20 -15.23 -8.92
CA LEU A 8 21.71 -13.85 -8.87
C LEU A 8 20.21 -13.80 -8.64
N LEU A 9 19.43 -14.58 -9.39
CA LEU A 9 17.98 -14.65 -9.25
C LEU A 9 17.61 -15.04 -7.81
N GLN A 10 18.19 -16.12 -7.30
CA GLN A 10 17.96 -16.59 -5.92
C GLN A 10 18.25 -15.49 -4.90
N ARG A 11 19.37 -14.78 -5.05
CA ARG A 11 19.69 -13.64 -4.19
C ARG A 11 18.66 -12.51 -4.27
N HIS A 12 18.12 -12.21 -5.45
CA HIS A 12 17.06 -11.20 -5.59
C HIS A 12 15.75 -11.65 -4.95
N ILE A 13 15.39 -12.92 -5.11
CA ILE A 13 14.20 -13.52 -4.48
C ILE A 13 14.32 -13.49 -2.96
N SER A 14 15.44 -13.91 -2.38
CA SER A 14 15.61 -13.84 -0.92
C SER A 14 15.53 -12.41 -0.38
N LYS A 15 16.02 -11.42 -1.13
CA LYS A 15 15.85 -10.00 -0.76
C LYS A 15 14.38 -9.57 -0.81
N LEU A 16 13.65 -10.03 -1.84
CA LEU A 16 12.23 -9.76 -1.99
C LEU A 16 11.43 -10.38 -0.84
N GLU A 17 11.63 -11.66 -0.54
CA GLU A 17 10.98 -12.37 0.58
C GLU A 17 11.12 -11.58 1.90
N VAL A 18 12.35 -11.18 2.23
CA VAL A 18 12.64 -10.39 3.43
C VAL A 18 11.95 -9.02 3.39
N ALA A 19 11.98 -8.34 2.24
CA ALA A 19 11.37 -7.01 2.10
C ALA A 19 9.83 -7.07 2.19
N VAL A 20 9.21 -8.08 1.59
CA VAL A 20 7.77 -8.31 1.60
C VAL A 20 7.31 -8.71 2.99
N LEU A 21 7.99 -9.65 3.65
CA LEU A 21 7.67 -10.06 5.02
C LEU A 21 7.71 -8.88 5.99
N LYS A 22 8.77 -8.07 5.93
CA LYS A 22 8.91 -6.87 6.78
C LYS A 22 7.80 -5.86 6.51
N SER A 23 7.52 -5.58 5.24
CA SER A 23 6.42 -4.69 4.85
C SER A 23 5.07 -5.22 5.36
N PHE A 24 4.81 -6.52 5.19
CA PHE A 24 3.56 -7.13 5.62
C PHE A 24 3.39 -7.09 7.13
N GLN A 25 4.40 -7.50 7.90
CA GLN A 25 4.38 -7.43 9.36
C GLN A 25 4.19 -5.99 9.87
N TYR A 26 4.75 -5.00 9.17
CA TYR A 26 4.61 -3.59 9.52
C TYR A 26 3.20 -3.04 9.25
N LEU A 27 2.53 -3.48 8.18
CA LEU A 27 1.15 -3.10 7.88
C LEU A 27 0.12 -3.90 8.68
N MET A 28 0.48 -5.09 9.14
CA MET A 28 -0.38 -5.95 9.93
C MET A 28 -0.55 -5.44 11.38
N ARG A 29 -1.75 -5.68 11.93
CA ARG A 29 -2.04 -5.44 13.35
C ARG A 29 -1.43 -6.51 14.25
N LYS A 30 -1.57 -7.78 13.87
CA LYS A 30 -1.02 -8.93 14.59
C LYS A 30 0.32 -9.30 13.95
N SER A 31 1.39 -8.68 14.43
CA SER A 31 2.76 -8.94 13.96
C SER A 31 3.19 -10.41 14.08
N ALA A 32 2.45 -11.21 14.86
CA ALA A 32 2.71 -12.63 15.09
C ALA A 32 1.86 -13.58 14.24
N LEU A 33 1.11 -13.14 13.21
CA LEU A 33 0.38 -14.11 12.37
C LEU A 33 1.32 -14.85 11.42
N VAL A 34 2.30 -14.15 10.84
CA VAL A 34 3.23 -14.68 9.84
C VAL A 34 4.65 -14.53 10.34
N ARG A 35 5.36 -15.64 10.46
CA ARG A 35 6.77 -15.70 10.84
C ARG A 35 7.69 -15.62 9.63
N ASP A 36 7.30 -16.24 8.52
CA ASP A 36 8.15 -16.35 7.34
C ASP A 36 7.31 -16.33 6.04
N LEU A 37 7.95 -15.99 4.92
CA LEU A 37 7.33 -15.91 3.60
C LEU A 37 8.29 -16.48 2.57
N ARG A 38 7.79 -17.39 1.73
CA ARG A 38 8.56 -18.01 0.65
C ARG A 38 7.91 -17.74 -0.70
N ILE A 39 8.74 -17.50 -1.71
CA ILE A 39 8.34 -17.27 -3.09
C ILE A 39 8.87 -18.42 -3.95
N ASP A 40 7.97 -19.21 -4.51
CA ASP A 40 8.29 -20.19 -5.55
C ASP A 40 8.22 -19.50 -6.91
N THR A 41 9.38 -19.29 -7.54
CA THR A 41 9.48 -18.61 -8.84
C THR A 41 9.05 -19.46 -10.03
N GLU A 42 8.99 -20.78 -9.88
CA GLU A 42 8.55 -21.67 -10.95
C GLU A 42 7.02 -21.72 -11.00
N LYS A 43 6.38 -21.72 -9.82
CA LYS A 43 4.92 -21.77 -9.69
C LYS A 43 4.27 -20.40 -9.55
N PHE A 44 5.06 -19.35 -9.35
CA PHE A 44 4.58 -18.00 -9.02
C PHE A 44 3.66 -17.96 -7.80
N THR A 45 3.98 -18.79 -6.79
CA THR A 45 3.20 -18.91 -5.56
C THR A 45 3.93 -18.30 -4.37
N ILE A 46 3.17 -17.67 -3.48
CA ILE A 46 3.65 -17.19 -2.19
C ILE A 46 3.12 -18.12 -1.11
N THR A 47 4.01 -18.66 -0.30
CA THR A 47 3.67 -19.47 0.87
C THR A 47 3.99 -18.66 2.13
N LEU A 48 2.99 -18.51 2.99
CA LEU A 48 3.16 -17.89 4.30
C LEU A 48 3.36 -18.97 5.35
N ILE A 49 4.26 -18.75 6.30
CA ILE A 49 4.54 -19.67 7.41
C ILE A 49 4.13 -19.00 8.71
N GLY A 50 3.34 -19.70 9.50
CA GLY A 50 2.88 -19.27 10.81
C GLY A 50 3.94 -19.38 11.91
N PRO A 51 3.61 -18.99 13.15
CA PRO A 51 4.53 -19.07 14.30
C PRO A 51 4.88 -20.49 14.72
N ASP A 52 4.04 -21.45 14.34
CA ASP A 52 4.16 -22.88 14.62
C ASP A 52 4.96 -23.64 13.54
N ASP A 53 5.67 -22.91 12.67
CA ASP A 53 6.44 -23.43 11.54
C ASP A 53 5.61 -24.19 10.49
N GLN A 54 4.29 -24.02 10.50
CA GLN A 54 3.39 -24.59 9.51
C GLN A 54 3.00 -23.59 8.43
N GLU A 55 2.74 -24.10 7.23
CA GLU A 55 2.18 -23.28 6.16
C GLU A 55 0.79 -22.78 6.57
N LEU A 56 0.57 -21.49 6.38
CA LEU A 56 -0.74 -20.90 6.55
C LEU A 56 -1.56 -21.13 5.29
N ASP A 57 -2.69 -21.80 5.46
CA ASP A 57 -3.71 -21.84 4.43
C ASP A 57 -4.16 -20.40 4.08
N PRO A 58 -4.04 -19.96 2.81
CA PRO A 58 -4.48 -18.64 2.36
C PRO A 58 -5.96 -18.32 2.67
N SER A 59 -6.79 -19.35 2.88
CA SER A 59 -8.18 -19.22 3.33
C SER A 59 -8.30 -18.59 4.73
N ARG A 60 -7.25 -18.69 5.55
CA ARG A 60 -7.19 -18.12 6.91
C ARG A 60 -6.97 -16.61 6.90
N LEU A 61 -6.50 -16.03 5.81
CA LEU A 61 -6.44 -14.59 5.64
C LEU A 61 -7.84 -14.06 5.37
N SER A 62 -8.21 -12.97 6.04
CA SER A 62 -9.36 -12.17 5.65
C SER A 62 -9.12 -11.48 4.29
N ALA A 63 -10.18 -10.93 3.70
CA ALA A 63 -10.05 -10.16 2.46
C ALA A 63 -9.11 -8.95 2.61
N GLY A 64 -9.19 -8.25 3.76
CA GLY A 64 -8.31 -7.12 4.06
C GLY A 64 -6.85 -7.53 4.22
N GLU A 65 -6.57 -8.65 4.89
CA GLU A 65 -5.19 -9.16 5.04
C GLU A 65 -4.59 -9.60 3.71
N ARG A 66 -5.39 -10.21 2.82
CA ARG A 66 -4.93 -10.52 1.45
C ARG A 66 -4.55 -9.26 0.67
N GLN A 67 -5.31 -8.19 0.83
CA GLN A 67 -5.00 -6.91 0.19
C GLN A 67 -3.74 -6.27 0.78
N LEU A 68 -3.56 -6.30 2.10
CA LEU A 68 -2.31 -5.86 2.73
C LEU A 68 -1.10 -6.68 2.26
N LEU A 69 -1.26 -7.98 2.03
CA LEU A 69 -0.20 -8.82 1.46
C LEU A 69 0.16 -8.36 0.05
N ALA A 70 -0.83 -8.07 -0.80
CA ALA A 70 -0.59 -7.54 -2.14
C ALA A 70 0.13 -6.18 -2.12
N VAL A 71 -0.30 -5.25 -1.26
CA VAL A 71 0.40 -3.97 -1.05
C VAL A 71 1.83 -4.19 -0.57
N SER A 72 2.05 -5.13 0.35
CA SER A 72 3.38 -5.46 0.88
C SER A 72 4.30 -6.08 -0.17
N LEU A 73 3.75 -6.85 -1.10
CA LEU A 73 4.47 -7.41 -2.23
C LEU A 73 5.00 -6.29 -3.14
N LEU A 74 4.12 -5.37 -3.56
CA LEU A 74 4.48 -4.22 -4.38
C LEU A 74 5.51 -3.32 -3.69
N TRP A 75 5.30 -3.04 -2.39
CA TRP A 75 6.20 -2.20 -1.61
C TRP A 75 7.57 -2.87 -1.40
N GLY A 76 7.59 -4.17 -1.13
CA GLY A 76 8.83 -4.96 -1.03
C GLY A 76 9.60 -4.98 -2.35
N LEU A 77 8.88 -5.14 -3.47
CA LEU A 77 9.47 -5.07 -4.81
C LEU A 77 10.08 -3.70 -5.10
N ALA A 78 9.35 -2.62 -4.83
CA ALA A 78 9.85 -1.25 -5.00
C ALA A 78 11.12 -1.00 -4.17
N LYS A 79 11.15 -1.46 -2.91
CA LYS A 79 12.35 -1.36 -2.04
C LYS A 79 13.55 -2.11 -2.61
N VAL A 80 13.34 -3.30 -3.17
CA VAL A 80 14.43 -4.14 -3.72
C VAL A 80 14.90 -3.63 -5.08
N ALA A 81 14.02 -3.07 -5.90
CA ALA A 81 14.34 -2.50 -7.21
C ALA A 81 15.27 -1.28 -7.09
N GLY A 82 15.23 -0.56 -5.96
CA GLY A 82 16.22 0.47 -5.60
C GLY A 82 16.15 1.77 -6.42
N ASN A 83 15.19 1.86 -7.34
CA ASN A 83 14.91 3.05 -8.12
C ASN A 83 14.05 4.03 -7.32
N ARG A 84 14.55 5.25 -7.09
CA ARG A 84 13.86 6.34 -6.37
C ARG A 84 12.83 7.04 -7.27
N LEU A 85 11.91 6.26 -7.85
CA LEU A 85 10.83 6.81 -8.66
C LEU A 85 9.67 7.27 -7.78
N PRO A 86 8.95 8.33 -8.15
CA PRO A 86 7.72 8.69 -7.46
C PRO A 86 6.70 7.54 -7.56
N SER A 87 5.92 7.34 -6.50
CA SER A 87 4.81 6.39 -6.50
C SER A 87 3.50 7.12 -6.72
N VAL A 88 2.71 6.66 -7.67
CA VAL A 88 1.32 7.09 -7.86
C VAL A 88 0.42 5.98 -7.36
N ILE A 89 -0.47 6.31 -6.41
CA ILE A 89 -1.40 5.35 -5.81
C ILE A 89 -2.80 5.86 -6.08
N ASP A 90 -3.56 5.09 -6.85
CA ASP A 90 -4.94 5.38 -7.22
C ASP A 90 -5.91 4.50 -6.43
N THR A 91 -7.01 5.08 -5.96
CA THR A 91 -8.00 4.43 -5.08
C THR A 91 -7.36 3.65 -3.91
N PRO A 92 -6.59 4.35 -3.06
CA PRO A 92 -5.67 3.73 -2.10
C PRO A 92 -6.31 2.81 -1.06
N LEU A 93 -7.60 2.96 -0.77
CA LEU A 93 -8.24 2.41 0.42
C LEU A 93 -9.45 1.51 0.13
N GLY A 94 -9.81 1.31 -1.14
CA GLY A 94 -10.90 0.43 -1.54
C GLY A 94 -10.83 -0.96 -0.89
N ARG A 95 -11.98 -1.52 -0.53
CA ARG A 95 -12.17 -2.89 0.03
C ARG A 95 -11.48 -3.20 1.38
N LEU A 96 -10.86 -2.21 2.03
CA LEU A 96 -10.31 -2.34 3.38
C LEU A 96 -11.28 -1.83 4.45
N ASP A 97 -11.28 -2.49 5.62
CA ASP A 97 -11.95 -1.97 6.81
C ASP A 97 -11.19 -0.78 7.42
N SER A 98 -11.85 -0.03 8.31
CA SER A 98 -11.33 1.22 8.89
C SER A 98 -9.95 1.07 9.53
N ARG A 99 -9.64 -0.06 10.17
CA ARG A 99 -8.35 -0.27 10.84
C ARG A 99 -7.23 -0.50 9.85
N HIS A 100 -7.48 -1.31 8.82
CA HIS A 100 -6.49 -1.53 7.76
C HIS A 100 -6.25 -0.24 6.95
N ARG A 101 -7.28 0.59 6.75
CA ARG A 101 -7.13 1.93 6.15
C ARG A 101 -6.22 2.84 6.97
N GLU A 102 -6.46 2.91 8.29
CA GLU A 102 -5.62 3.70 9.19
C GLU A 102 -4.16 3.25 9.16
N HIS A 103 -3.89 1.94 9.10
CA HIS A 103 -2.52 1.45 8.97
C HIS A 103 -1.86 1.86 7.67
N LEU A 104 -2.56 1.83 6.54
CA LEU A 104 -1.97 2.32 5.28
C LEU A 104 -1.66 3.81 5.35
N VAL A 105 -2.57 4.59 5.93
CA VAL A 105 -2.40 6.03 6.14
C VAL A 105 -1.21 6.34 7.05
N ASP A 106 -1.13 5.71 8.22
CA ASP A 106 -0.10 6.01 9.22
C ASP A 106 1.27 5.42 8.85
N ARG A 107 1.31 4.31 8.10
CA ARG A 107 2.53 3.49 7.95
C ARG A 107 3.00 3.30 6.52
N TYR A 108 2.10 3.24 5.55
CA TYR A 108 2.46 2.96 4.17
C TYR A 108 2.66 4.22 3.34
N PHE A 109 1.64 5.07 3.22
CA PHE A 109 1.70 6.22 2.30
C PHE A 109 2.87 7.17 2.56
N PRO A 110 3.26 7.47 3.82
CA PRO A 110 4.44 8.30 4.08
C PRO A 110 5.76 7.65 3.63
N GLU A 111 5.81 6.32 3.55
CA GLU A 111 7.03 5.52 3.37
C GLU A 111 7.03 4.74 2.04
N ALA A 112 6.02 4.92 1.20
CA ALA A 112 5.86 4.16 -0.04
C ALA A 112 6.97 4.49 -1.04
N SER A 113 7.38 5.76 -1.10
CA SER A 113 8.52 6.25 -1.87
C SER A 113 8.98 7.61 -1.32
N HIS A 114 10.04 8.19 -1.90
CA HIS A 114 10.49 9.55 -1.59
C HIS A 114 9.43 10.61 -1.96
N GLN A 115 8.62 10.33 -2.97
CA GLN A 115 7.52 11.18 -3.41
C GLN A 115 6.32 10.29 -3.72
N VAL A 116 5.17 10.65 -3.15
CA VAL A 116 3.92 9.92 -3.32
C VAL A 116 2.85 10.87 -3.83
N LEU A 117 2.21 10.49 -4.93
CA LEU A 117 0.99 11.13 -5.43
C LEU A 117 -0.17 10.19 -5.08
N LEU A 118 -1.01 10.64 -4.15
CA LEU A 118 -2.18 9.90 -3.70
C LEU A 118 -3.42 10.44 -4.41
N LEU A 119 -4.09 9.60 -5.18
CA LEU A 119 -5.35 9.91 -5.85
C LEU A 119 -6.47 9.18 -5.10
N SER A 120 -7.31 9.92 -4.40
CA SER A 120 -8.37 9.37 -3.56
C SER A 120 -9.71 9.99 -3.87
N THR A 121 -10.79 9.27 -3.60
CA THR A 121 -12.14 9.83 -3.55
C THR A 121 -12.52 10.28 -2.13
N ASP A 122 -13.66 10.95 -2.03
CA ASP A 122 -14.33 11.33 -0.79
C ASP A 122 -14.74 10.15 0.08
N GLU A 123 -15.04 9.00 -0.52
CA GLU A 123 -15.35 7.77 0.21
C GLU A 123 -14.13 7.06 0.83
N GLU A 124 -12.92 7.46 0.42
CA GLU A 124 -11.68 6.80 0.83
C GLU A 124 -10.96 7.55 1.95
N ILE A 125 -10.76 8.87 1.79
CA ILE A 125 -10.07 9.71 2.76
C ILE A 125 -11.08 10.67 3.38
N ASP A 126 -11.42 10.42 4.64
CA ASP A 126 -12.24 11.32 5.46
C ASP A 126 -11.36 12.30 6.27
N GLU A 127 -12.01 13.19 7.02
CA GLU A 127 -11.31 14.16 7.89
C GLU A 127 -10.37 13.49 8.90
N TYR A 128 -10.76 12.31 9.43
CA TYR A 128 -9.96 11.57 10.39
C TYR A 128 -8.67 11.06 9.75
N LEU A 129 -8.78 10.35 8.62
CA LEU A 129 -7.63 9.82 7.89
C LEU A 129 -6.76 10.95 7.32
N LEU A 130 -7.34 12.07 6.87
CA LEU A 130 -6.54 13.22 6.47
C LEU A 130 -5.75 13.79 7.64
N SER A 131 -6.35 13.89 8.84
CA SER A 131 -5.65 14.40 10.01
C SER A 131 -4.39 13.58 10.35
N LYS A 132 -4.45 12.27 10.10
CA LYS A 132 -3.32 11.34 10.24
C LYS A 132 -2.26 11.51 9.16
N LEU A 133 -2.67 11.72 7.90
CA LEU A 133 -1.74 11.96 6.78
C LEU A 133 -1.08 13.34 6.84
N LYS A 134 -1.72 14.34 7.44
CA LYS A 134 -1.30 15.74 7.44
C LYS A 134 0.19 15.98 7.73
N PRO A 135 0.86 15.27 8.67
CA PRO A 135 2.30 15.47 8.92
C PRO A 135 3.19 15.12 7.71
N SER A 136 2.71 14.28 6.79
CA SER A 136 3.44 13.80 5.62
C SER A 136 2.99 14.44 4.31
N ILE A 137 2.03 15.36 4.35
CA ILE A 137 1.50 16.03 3.16
C ILE A 137 2.23 17.34 2.90
N ALA A 138 2.78 17.49 1.70
CA ALA A 138 3.30 18.77 1.21
C ALA A 138 2.20 19.64 0.59
N HIS A 139 1.34 19.05 -0.25
CA HIS A 139 0.27 19.75 -0.97
C HIS A 139 -0.97 18.87 -1.08
N THR A 140 -2.14 19.50 -1.07
CA THR A 140 -3.44 18.88 -1.34
C THR A 140 -4.16 19.64 -2.42
N TYR A 141 -4.83 18.91 -3.31
CA TYR A 141 -5.64 19.48 -4.39
C TYR A 141 -6.93 18.69 -4.52
N THR A 142 -8.01 19.38 -4.85
CA THR A 142 -9.30 18.80 -5.22
C THR A 142 -9.62 19.14 -6.67
N LEU A 143 -10.05 18.13 -7.44
CA LEU A 143 -10.59 18.33 -8.78
C LEU A 143 -12.09 18.55 -8.67
N VAL A 144 -12.58 19.72 -9.06
CA VAL A 144 -14.00 20.09 -9.00
C VAL A 144 -14.56 20.11 -10.41
N HIS A 145 -15.54 19.23 -10.68
CA HIS A 145 -16.23 19.17 -11.97
C HIS A 145 -17.50 20.02 -11.93
N ASP A 146 -17.76 20.77 -13.00
CA ASP A 146 -19.00 21.51 -13.21
C ASP A 146 -19.79 20.90 -14.37
N ASP A 147 -20.89 20.20 -14.04
CA ASP A 147 -21.78 19.53 -15.00
C ASP A 147 -22.47 20.50 -15.99
N LYS A 148 -22.56 21.80 -15.66
CA LYS A 148 -23.20 22.79 -16.55
C LYS A 148 -22.25 23.28 -17.62
N THR A 149 -20.99 23.49 -17.26
CA THR A 149 -19.97 23.99 -18.18
C THR A 149 -19.12 22.87 -18.78
N PHE A 150 -19.23 21.64 -18.26
CA PHE A 150 -18.38 20.48 -18.58
C PHE A 150 -16.89 20.80 -18.43
N THR A 151 -16.55 21.57 -17.40
CA THR A 151 -15.16 21.92 -17.09
C THR A 151 -14.74 21.35 -15.75
N THR A 152 -13.43 21.14 -15.58
CA THR A 152 -12.84 20.73 -14.29
C THR A 152 -11.83 21.77 -13.87
N SER A 153 -12.01 22.31 -12.67
CA SER A 153 -11.06 23.21 -12.01
C SER A 153 -10.24 22.47 -10.95
N VAL A 154 -9.09 23.04 -10.59
CA VAL A 154 -8.25 22.53 -9.51
C VAL A 154 -8.29 23.52 -8.36
N GLU A 155 -8.74 23.07 -7.19
CA GLU A 155 -8.74 23.84 -5.96
C GLU A 155 -7.67 23.31 -5.01
N THR A 156 -7.10 24.18 -4.18
CA THR A 156 -6.12 23.77 -3.15
C THR A 156 -6.86 23.32 -1.90
N GLY A 157 -6.44 22.21 -1.28
CA GLY A 157 -7.11 21.66 -0.10
C GLY A 157 -8.12 20.55 -0.42
N TYR A 158 -8.73 20.03 0.64
CA TYR A 158 -9.98 19.23 0.59
C TYR A 158 -11.18 20.15 0.84
N TRP A 159 -12.37 19.79 0.36
CA TRP A 159 -13.59 20.63 0.43
C TRP A 159 -13.97 21.05 1.87
N TRP A 160 -13.72 20.21 2.87
CA TRP A 160 -14.01 20.54 4.28
C TRP A 160 -13.10 21.62 4.86
N SER A 161 -11.90 21.82 4.30
CA SER A 161 -10.91 22.76 4.85
C SER A 161 -11.23 24.24 4.59
N GLY A 162 -12.14 24.53 3.65
CA GLY A 162 -12.61 25.87 3.33
C GLY A 162 -14.03 26.20 3.81
N GLY A 163 -14.70 25.30 4.55
CA GLY A 163 -16.12 25.45 4.90
C GLY A 163 -17.07 25.33 3.70
N ALA A 164 -16.61 24.78 2.58
CA ALA A 164 -17.44 24.53 1.41
C ALA A 164 -18.34 23.32 1.67
N ALA A 165 -19.64 23.49 1.41
CA ALA A 165 -20.60 22.39 1.48
C ALA A 165 -20.26 21.33 0.42
N HIS A 166 -20.41 20.06 0.79
CA HIS A 166 -20.22 18.90 -0.09
C HIS A 166 -21.01 19.12 -1.38
N VAL A 167 -20.31 19.21 -2.51
CA VAL A 167 -20.93 19.14 -3.83
C VAL A 167 -20.81 17.68 -4.26
N ALA A 168 -21.89 16.94 -4.03
CA ALA A 168 -22.10 15.60 -4.57
C ALA A 168 -22.76 15.72 -5.94
#